data_AF-A0AAP5V531-F1
#
_entry.id   AF-A0AAP5V531-F1
#
_cell.length_a   1.000
_cell.length_b   1.000
_cell.length_c   1.000
_cell.angle_alpha   90.00
_cell.angle_beta   90.00
_cell.angle_gamma   90.00
#
_symmetry.space_group_name_H-M   'P 1'
#
loop_
_entity.id
_entity.type
_entity.pdbx_description
1 polymer ?
#
loop_
_entity_poly.entity_id
_entity_poly.type
_entity_poly.pdbx_seq_one_letter_code
_entity_poly.pdbx_strand_id
1 'polypeptide(L)' 'MTKNESVSVIDAIKCPHCKYLMDFWDYIVGDDMSGKFEMDCEKCRKPFHVDFCTSFHFTSEKINRVSERTED' A
#
# COMPACT_ATOMS: atom_id res chain seq x y z
N MET A 1 -27.22 -0.12 3.52
CA MET A 1 -25.87 -0.68 3.78
C MET A 1 -24.92 0.49 3.98
N THR A 2 -24.16 0.42 5.05
CA THR A 2 -23.39 1.51 5.66
C THR A 2 -22.22 1.95 4.79
N LYS A 3 -22.01 3.28 4.80
CA LYS A 3 -20.94 4.06 4.20
C LYS A 3 -19.65 3.25 3.98
N ASN A 4 -19.33 3.07 2.71
CA ASN A 4 -17.99 2.98 2.15
C ASN A 4 -17.13 4.12 2.73
N GLU A 5 -16.53 3.89 3.89
CA GLU A 5 -15.38 4.65 4.36
C GLU A 5 -14.30 4.47 3.31
N SER A 6 -14.12 5.50 2.49
CA SER A 6 -12.89 5.71 1.75
C SER A 6 -11.77 5.73 2.79
N VAL A 7 -11.11 4.59 2.99
CA VAL A 7 -9.85 4.52 3.72
C VAL A 7 -8.92 5.45 2.94
N SER A 8 -8.72 6.66 3.46
CA SER A 8 -7.68 7.54 2.96
C SER A 8 -6.38 6.84 3.30
N VAL A 9 -5.86 6.07 2.35
CA VAL A 9 -4.55 5.45 2.46
C VAL A 9 -3.58 6.63 2.41
N ILE A 10 -3.11 7.04 3.59
CA ILE A 10 -2.01 7.97 3.67
C ILE A 10 -0.77 7.11 3.47
N ASP A 11 -0.09 7.33 2.35
CA ASP A 11 1.19 6.68 2.03
C ASP A 11 2.30 7.28 2.92
N ALA A 12 2.24 6.99 4.22
CA ALA A 12 3.21 7.45 5.21
C ALA A 12 3.22 6.56 6.47
N ILE A 13 4.38 6.45 7.10
CA ILE A 13 4.51 5.79 8.41
C ILE A 13 4.09 6.78 9.49
N LYS A 14 3.04 6.43 10.25
CA LYS A 14 2.55 7.26 11.36
C LYS A 14 3.19 6.85 12.67
N CYS A 15 3.96 7.75 13.29
CA CYS A 15 4.55 7.52 14.60
C CYS A 15 3.47 7.24 15.66
N PRO A 16 3.55 6.12 16.41
CA PRO A 16 2.55 5.79 17.42
C PRO A 16 2.59 6.76 18.62
N HIS A 17 3.74 7.36 18.90
CA HIS A 17 3.99 8.22 20.07
C HIS A 17 3.50 9.65 19.87
N CYS A 18 3.82 10.28 18.75
CA CYS A 18 3.55 11.72 18.51
C CYS A 18 2.67 12.00 17.29
N LYS A 19 2.21 10.96 16.58
CA LYS A 19 1.34 11.01 15.39
C LYS A 19 1.93 11.76 14.19
N TYR A 20 3.22 12.08 14.22
CA TYR A 20 3.95 12.60 13.07
C TYR A 20 3.97 11.58 11.93
N LEU A 21 3.87 12.05 10.70
CA LEU A 21 3.91 11.25 9.48
C LEU A 21 5.32 11.32 8.89
N MET A 22 5.90 10.16 8.58
CA MET A 22 7.24 10.01 8.01
C MET A 22 7.15 9.29 6.67
N ASP A 23 8.14 9.53 5.81
CA ASP A 23 8.26 8.83 4.54
C ASP A 23 8.63 7.34 4.76
N PHE A 24 8.26 6.48 3.81
CA PHE A 24 8.49 5.03 3.83
C PHE A 24 9.38 4.54 2.70
N TRP A 25 9.70 5.37 1.69
CA TRP A 25 10.46 4.96 0.50
C TRP A 25 11.85 4.39 0.81
N ASP A 26 12.50 4.84 1.88
CA ASP A 26 13.81 4.34 2.31
C ASP A 26 13.75 2.95 2.97
N TYR A 27 12.54 2.47 3.33
CA TYR A 27 12.34 1.25 4.11
C TYR A 27 11.67 0.11 3.33
N ILE A 28 11.11 0.40 2.15
CA ILE A 28 10.35 -0.57 1.34
C ILE A 28 10.92 -0.58 -0.08
N VAL A 29 11.30 -1.76 -0.58
CA VAL A 29 11.67 -1.95 -1.98
C VAL A 29 10.41 -2.30 -2.78
N GLY A 30 10.34 -1.91 -4.06
CA GLY A 30 9.13 -2.02 -4.88
C GLY A 30 8.59 -3.45 -5.09
N ASP A 31 9.36 -4.48 -4.76
CA ASP A 31 9.00 -5.89 -4.80
C ASP A 31 8.62 -6.49 -3.42
N ASP A 32 8.69 -5.70 -2.34
CA ASP A 32 8.35 -6.17 -0.99
C ASP A 32 6.83 -6.33 -0.80
N MET A 33 6.40 -7.58 -0.68
CA MET A 33 4.99 -7.93 -0.39
C MET A 33 4.64 -7.78 1.10
N SER A 34 5.64 -7.82 1.98
CA SER A 34 5.51 -7.59 3.42
C SER A 34 6.89 -7.44 4.05
N GLY A 35 6.98 -6.76 5.19
CA GLY A 35 8.25 -6.63 5.89
C GLY A 35 8.11 -6.11 7.32
N LYS A 36 9.19 -6.27 8.09
CA LYS A 36 9.29 -5.81 9.47
C LYS A 36 10.60 -5.07 9.68
N PHE A 37 10.53 -3.91 10.30
CA PHE A 37 11.72 -3.12 10.64
C PHE A 37 11.48 -2.26 11.88
N GLU A 38 12.57 -1.81 12.48
CA GLU A 38 12.57 -0.82 13.56
C GLU A 38 13.04 0.53 13.00
N MET A 39 12.42 1.61 13.46
CA MET A 39 12.86 2.96 13.14
C MET A 39 12.64 3.92 14.30
N ASP A 40 13.41 5.00 14.31
CA ASP A 40 13.21 6.12 15.22
C ASP A 40 12.34 7.20 14.59
N CYS A 41 11.42 7.76 15.37
CA CYS A 41 10.64 8.90 14.88
C CYS A 41 11.53 10.14 14.69
N GLU A 42 11.51 10.75 13.51
CA GLU A 42 12.27 11.96 13.18
C GLU A 42 11.98 13.13 14.15
N LYS A 43 10.72 13.23 14.63
CA LYS A 43 10.26 14.31 15.51
C LYS A 43 10.53 14.04 16.99
N CYS A 44 10.09 12.89 17.51
CA CYS A 44 10.15 12.62 18.95
C CYS A 44 11.30 11.69 19.37
N ARG A 45 12.08 11.19 18.40
CA ARG A 45 13.26 10.34 18.60
C ARG A 45 13.01 9.05 19.40
N LYS A 46 11.74 8.64 19.50
CA LYS A 46 11.37 7.38 20.13
C LYS A 46 11.38 6.25 19.08
N PRO A 47 11.96 5.09 19.40
CA PRO A 47 11.91 3.92 18.54
C PRO A 47 10.51 3.34 18.50
N PHE A 48 10.17 2.71 17.38
CA PHE A 48 8.98 1.89 17.23
C PHE A 48 9.16 0.86 16.11
N HIS A 49 8.39 -0.22 16.19
CA HIS A 49 8.37 -1.27 15.18
C HIS A 49 7.32 -0.97 14.12
N VAL A 50 7.64 -1.32 12.87
CA VAL A 50 6.74 -1.31 11.72
C VAL A 50 6.61 -2.72 11.20
N ASP A 51 5.37 -3.14 10.94
CA ASP A 51 5.00 -4.39 10.27
C ASP A 51 4.06 -3.99 9.13
N PHE A 52 4.46 -4.22 7.88
CA PHE A 52 3.69 -3.82 6.72
C PHE A 52 3.38 -5.02 5.83
N CYS A 53 2.27 -4.92 5.10
CA CYS A 53 1.88 -5.86 4.05
C CYS A 53 1.24 -5.11 2.88
N THR A 54 1.54 -5.56 1.66
CA THR A 54 1.01 -5.01 0.42
C THR A 54 -0.19 -5.84 -0.03
N SER A 55 -1.29 -5.19 -0.41
CA SER A 55 -2.50 -5.86 -0.88
C SER A 55 -2.88 -5.36 -2.28
N PHE A 56 -2.96 -6.28 -3.24
CA PHE A 56 -3.43 -5.99 -4.60
C PHE A 56 -4.84 -6.48 -4.81
N HIS A 57 -5.71 -5.60 -5.31
CA HIS A 57 -7.08 -5.93 -5.67
C HIS A 57 -7.24 -5.85 -7.19
N PHE A 58 -7.56 -7.00 -7.80
CA PHE A 58 -7.83 -7.09 -9.24
C PHE A 58 -9.29 -7.38 -9.49
N THR A 59 -9.84 -6.73 -10.51
CA THR A 59 -11.13 -7.09 -11.11
C THR A 59 -10.91 -7.35 -12.59
N SER A 60 -11.71 -8.24 -13.19
CA SER A 60 -11.60 -8.56 -14.62
C SER A 60 -12.99 -8.69 -15.23
N GLU A 61 -13.09 -8.43 -16.53
CA GLU A 61 -14.31 -8.53 -17.32
C GLU A 61 -14.07 -9.38 -18.58
N LYS A 62 -15.14 -9.96 -19.12
CA LYS A 62 -15.07 -10.80 -20.32
C LYS A 62 -14.90 -9.93 -21.58
N ILE A 63 -13.91 -10.26 -22.41
CA ILE A 63 -13.72 -9.60 -23.72
C ILE A 63 -14.75 -10.14 -24.72
N ASN A 64 -15.78 -9.36 -25.01
CA ASN A 64 -16.78 -9.69 -26.04
C ASN A 64 -16.35 -9.19 -27.44
N ARG A 65 -15.19 -9.62 -27.94
CA ARG A 65 -14.81 -9.46 -29.35
C ARG A 65 -13.92 -10.61 -29.82
N VAL A 66 -14.54 -11.66 -30.33
CA VAL A 66 -13.95 -12.44 -31.43
C VAL A 66 -14.68 -11.97 -32.69
N SER A 67 -14.14 -10.95 -33.36
CA SER A 67 -14.40 -10.81 -34.80
C SER A 67 -13.40 -11.74 -35.45
N GLU A 68 -13.85 -12.93 -35.82
CA GLU A 68 -13.12 -13.81 -36.72
C GLU A 68 -12.72 -12.98 -37.95
N ARG A 69 -11.43 -12.74 -38.14
CA ARG A 69 -10.91 -12.42 -39.47
C ARG A 69 -10.60 -13.76 -40.12
N THR A 70 -11.53 -14.24 -40.93
CA THR A 70 -11.21 -15.13 -42.03
C THR A 70 -10.54 -14.30 -43.12
N GLU A 71 -9.23 -14.47 -43.28
CA GLU A 71 -8.38 -14.16 -44.44
C GLU A 71 -7.32 -15.28 -44.43
N ASP A 72 -7.09 -16.14 -45.43
CA ASP A 72 -7.53 -16.30 -46.82
C ASP A 72 -7.71 -17.80 -47.15
#